data_AF-A0A1Y1WYL1-F1
#
_entry.id   AF-A0A1Y1WYL1-F1
#
_cell.length_a   1.000
_cell.length_b   1.000
_cell.length_c   1.000
_cell.angle_alpha   90.00
_cell.angle_beta   90.00
_cell.angle_gamma   90.00
#
_symmetry.space_group_name_H-M   'P 1'
#
loop_
_entity.id
_entity.type
_entity.pdbx_description
1 polymer ?
#
loop_
_entity_poly.entity_id
_entity_poly.type
_entity_poly.pdbx_seq_one_letter_code
_entity_poly.pdbx_strand_id
1 'polypeptide(L)'
;MNLFFSPNNDKIKNEHVNILKDLIDDNGLKVVEDRYFEWKIKDWSDFINIYDKRMYSLPFTFFGHTWMIKLKSPLNEYHREEKYLRICLANKTNDNKERHILVKFLFSFRDPHDYSLFKSLPSSSFFCISNVTTEEISSEYAYSEIVNEENFHKYIQPLIKDDTLILCMNLRIYNNTILGKYLDKLKKLINDNDKEIADEDYYEWKVDDLDVHDTLEFSPNFLIGGYKWGINLSSVKKKEYLELIFRNTNPVDSLKKNKDIYVNCVLSIRNRNDFSFYHAESSSLQCFNKTNRSYTFSKFYKISDLFLKNEISKKPLFEDRNIIIGAYVRIYKNKK
;
A
#
# COMPACT_ATOMS: atom_id res chain seq x y z
N MET A 1 -29.40 28.49 -15.28
CA MET A 1 -30.06 27.22 -14.89
C MET A 1 -29.74 26.99 -13.42
N ASN A 2 -30.62 27.42 -12.53
CA ASN A 2 -30.38 27.33 -11.08
C ASN A 2 -30.75 25.91 -10.64
N LEU A 3 -29.74 25.07 -10.40
CA LEU A 3 -29.92 23.77 -9.74
C LEU A 3 -30.33 24.06 -8.29
N PHE A 4 -31.63 23.98 -8.00
CA PHE A 4 -32.13 23.92 -6.65
C PHE A 4 -31.63 22.61 -6.02
N PHE A 5 -30.61 22.70 -5.18
CA PHE A 5 -30.25 21.59 -4.30
C PHE A 5 -31.40 21.42 -3.31
N SER A 6 -32.08 20.28 -3.37
CA SER A 6 -33.07 19.93 -2.36
C SER A 6 -32.37 19.77 -1.01
N PRO A 7 -32.78 20.47 0.06
CA PRO A 7 -32.19 20.33 1.40
C PRO A 7 -32.15 18.88 1.90
N ASN A 8 -33.02 18.02 1.36
CA ASN A 8 -33.07 16.60 1.70
C ASN A 8 -31.80 15.86 1.23
N ASN A 9 -31.19 16.27 0.11
CA ASN A 9 -30.01 15.60 -0.44
C ASN A 9 -28.76 15.81 0.42
N ASP A 10 -28.60 16.98 1.04
CA ASP A 10 -27.47 17.26 1.91
C ASP A 10 -27.55 16.43 3.20
N LYS A 11 -28.75 16.25 3.75
CA LYS A 11 -28.97 15.40 4.91
C LYS A 11 -28.60 13.94 4.62
N ILE A 12 -29.14 13.37 3.54
CA ILE A 12 -28.87 11.97 3.15
C ILE A 12 -27.38 11.78 2.83
N LYS A 13 -26.75 12.76 2.16
CA LYS A 13 -25.30 12.74 1.92
C LYS A 13 -24.51 12.70 3.23
N ASN A 14 -24.86 13.54 4.20
CA ASN A 14 -24.18 13.57 5.50
C ASN A 14 -24.35 12.24 6.26
N GLU A 15 -25.54 11.64 6.23
CA GLU A 15 -25.78 10.31 6.79
C GLU A 15 -24.91 9.24 6.11
N HIS A 16 -24.86 9.21 4.78
CA HIS A 16 -23.99 8.31 4.03
C HIS A 16 -22.51 8.48 4.41
N VAL A 17 -22.01 9.73 4.50
CA VAL A 17 -20.63 10.02 4.90
C VAL A 17 -20.35 9.53 6.31
N ASN A 18 -21.28 9.72 7.25
CA ASN A 18 -21.11 9.24 8.62
C ASN A 18 -21.06 7.70 8.68
N ILE A 19 -21.92 7.01 7.92
CA ILE A 19 -21.87 5.54 7.83
C ILE A 19 -20.49 5.09 7.33
N LEU A 20 -19.96 5.70 6.28
CA LEU A 20 -18.64 5.34 5.75
C LEU A 20 -17.51 5.62 6.75
N LYS A 21 -17.61 6.70 7.52
CA LYS A 21 -16.67 6.99 8.61
C LYS A 21 -16.71 5.91 9.68
N ASP A 22 -17.89 5.48 10.11
CA ASP A 22 -18.03 4.48 11.16
C ASP A 22 -17.50 3.08 10.75
N LEU A 23 -17.38 2.82 9.44
CA LEU A 23 -16.79 1.58 8.91
C LEU A 23 -15.24 1.55 8.98
N ILE A 24 -14.57 2.67 9.24
CA ILE A 24 -13.12 2.70 9.42
C ILE A 24 -12.81 2.53 10.92
N ASP A 25 -12.24 1.39 11.28
CA ASP A 25 -11.78 1.11 12.64
C ASP A 25 -10.43 1.80 12.92
N ASP A 26 -10.44 2.73 13.87
CA ASP A 26 -9.28 3.50 14.28
C ASP A 26 -8.31 2.73 15.17
N ASN A 27 -8.68 1.54 15.68
CA ASN A 27 -7.86 0.73 16.61
C ASN A 27 -7.32 1.54 17.80
N GLY A 28 -8.09 2.53 18.28
CA GLY A 28 -7.71 3.43 19.37
C GLY A 28 -6.66 4.49 19.02
N LEU A 29 -6.25 4.61 17.75
CA LEU A 29 -5.35 5.66 17.31
C LEU A 29 -6.08 7.00 17.16
N LYS A 30 -5.38 8.09 17.50
CA LYS A 30 -5.91 9.44 17.37
C LYS A 30 -5.94 9.86 15.90
N VAL A 31 -7.14 10.06 15.36
CA VAL A 31 -7.37 10.71 14.06
C VAL A 31 -6.96 12.18 14.16
N VAL A 32 -6.15 12.64 13.22
CA VAL A 32 -5.73 14.04 13.07
C VAL A 32 -6.66 14.77 12.12
N GLU A 33 -7.01 14.12 11.01
CA GLU A 33 -7.83 14.70 9.95
C GLU A 33 -8.60 13.57 9.21
N ASP A 34 -9.83 13.84 8.78
CA ASP A 34 -10.71 12.93 8.06
C ASP A 34 -11.38 13.68 6.91
N ARG A 35 -11.31 13.13 5.69
CA ARG A 35 -11.94 13.75 4.53
C ARG A 35 -12.62 12.75 3.61
N TYR A 36 -13.80 13.17 3.14
CA TYR A 36 -14.60 12.47 2.16
C TYR A 36 -14.43 13.09 0.77
N PHE A 37 -14.34 12.22 -0.25
CA PHE A 37 -14.19 12.59 -1.65
C PHE A 37 -15.15 11.79 -2.52
N GLU A 38 -15.63 12.43 -3.59
CA GLU A 38 -16.43 11.78 -4.63
C GLU A 38 -15.81 12.03 -6.00
N TRP A 39 -15.82 11.00 -6.81
CA TRP A 39 -15.41 11.06 -8.20
C TRP A 39 -16.52 10.50 -9.08
N LYS A 40 -17.14 11.40 -9.84
CA LYS A 40 -18.11 11.05 -10.88
C LYS A 40 -17.40 10.51 -12.10
N ILE A 41 -17.64 9.24 -12.40
CA ILE A 41 -17.08 8.54 -13.55
C ILE A 41 -18.19 8.42 -14.59
N LYS A 42 -17.91 8.91 -15.79
CA LYS A 42 -18.80 8.79 -16.97
C LYS A 42 -18.18 7.81 -17.97
N ASP A 43 -18.99 7.41 -18.94
CA ASP A 43 -18.57 6.50 -20.01
C ASP A 43 -17.99 5.20 -19.40
N TRP A 44 -18.67 4.68 -18.36
CA TRP A 44 -18.20 3.54 -17.58
C TRP A 44 -18.04 2.28 -18.44
N SER A 45 -18.98 2.05 -19.36
CA SER A 45 -18.99 0.96 -20.30
C SER A 45 -17.74 0.97 -21.19
N ASP A 46 -17.35 2.15 -21.69
CA ASP A 46 -16.11 2.34 -22.44
C ASP A 46 -14.86 2.06 -21.60
N PHE A 47 -14.91 2.27 -20.29
CA PHE A 47 -13.80 1.99 -19.40
C PHE A 47 -13.66 0.50 -19.11
N ILE A 48 -14.73 -0.14 -18.64
CA ILE A 48 -14.67 -1.49 -18.09
C ILE A 48 -14.48 -2.58 -19.15
N ASN A 49 -14.94 -2.32 -20.38
CA ASN A 49 -14.85 -3.27 -21.49
C ASN A 49 -13.52 -3.23 -22.26
N ILE A 50 -12.60 -2.33 -21.91
CA ILE A 50 -11.28 -2.24 -22.56
C ILE A 50 -10.22 -2.75 -21.59
N TYR A 51 -9.49 -3.80 -21.97
CA TYR A 51 -8.44 -4.39 -21.14
C TYR A 51 -7.29 -3.42 -20.82
N ASP A 52 -6.80 -3.49 -19.58
CA ASP A 52 -5.72 -2.63 -19.04
C ASP A 52 -5.96 -1.12 -19.19
N LYS A 53 -7.19 -0.68 -19.50
CA LYS A 53 -7.56 0.73 -19.57
C LYS A 53 -7.44 1.34 -18.18
N ARG A 54 -6.92 2.57 -18.15
CA ARG A 54 -6.64 3.31 -16.93
C ARG A 54 -7.45 4.58 -16.93
N MET A 55 -8.02 4.91 -15.77
CA MET A 55 -8.69 6.18 -15.54
C MET A 55 -8.11 6.83 -14.27
N TYR A 56 -8.08 8.15 -14.24
CA TYR A 56 -7.50 8.92 -13.15
C TYR A 56 -8.50 9.97 -12.69
N SER A 57 -8.65 10.12 -11.38
CA SER A 57 -9.36 11.25 -10.81
C SER A 57 -8.60 12.55 -11.07
N LEU A 58 -9.27 13.68 -10.92
CA LEU A 58 -8.55 14.93 -10.70
C LEU A 58 -7.68 14.80 -9.42
N PRO A 59 -6.47 15.38 -9.39
CA PRO A 59 -5.69 15.43 -8.18
C PRO A 59 -6.40 16.28 -7.12
N PHE A 60 -6.25 15.92 -5.86
CA PHE A 60 -6.82 16.68 -4.73
C PHE A 60 -5.81 16.84 -3.61
N THR A 61 -5.79 18.00 -2.96
CA THR A 61 -4.86 18.27 -1.86
C THR A 61 -5.52 17.99 -0.51
N PHE A 62 -4.83 17.24 0.34
CA PHE A 62 -5.27 16.90 1.68
C PHE A 62 -4.07 16.69 2.60
N PHE A 63 -4.11 17.36 3.77
CA PHE A 63 -3.04 17.32 4.77
C PHE A 63 -1.65 17.69 4.20
N GLY A 64 -1.60 18.65 3.28
CA GLY A 64 -0.34 19.06 2.61
C GLY A 64 0.15 18.09 1.53
N HIS A 65 -0.57 17.01 1.26
CA HIS A 65 -0.26 16.06 0.21
C HIS A 65 -1.22 16.16 -0.98
N THR A 66 -0.72 15.93 -2.18
CA THR A 66 -1.52 15.81 -3.39
C THR A 66 -1.80 14.33 -3.64
N TRP A 67 -3.08 13.97 -3.71
CA TRP A 67 -3.55 12.62 -3.88
C TRP A 67 -4.23 12.46 -5.23
N MET A 68 -4.32 11.22 -5.70
CA MET A 68 -5.07 10.86 -6.89
C MET A 68 -5.59 9.43 -6.76
N ILE A 69 -6.81 9.20 -7.25
CA ILE A 69 -7.37 7.85 -7.39
C ILE A 69 -7.13 7.38 -8.82
N LYS A 70 -6.66 6.15 -8.97
CA LYS A 70 -6.48 5.48 -10.26
C LYS A 70 -7.40 4.26 -10.32
N LEU A 71 -8.13 4.12 -11.42
CA LEU A 71 -8.85 2.91 -11.76
C LEU A 71 -8.12 2.18 -12.88
N LYS A 72 -8.15 0.86 -12.80
CA LYS A 72 -7.61 -0.04 -13.81
C LYS A 72 -8.65 -1.13 -14.09
N SER A 73 -9.09 -1.21 -15.34
CA SER A 73 -10.07 -2.19 -15.83
C SER A 73 -9.46 -3.61 -15.85
N PRO A 74 -10.26 -4.65 -16.17
CA PRO A 74 -9.82 -6.05 -16.09
C PRO A 74 -8.53 -6.31 -16.88
N LEU A 75 -7.75 -7.26 -16.37
CA LEU A 75 -6.62 -7.84 -17.09
C LEU A 75 -7.13 -8.88 -18.11
N ASN A 76 -6.43 -9.03 -19.24
CA ASN A 76 -6.77 -9.94 -20.34
C ASN A 76 -7.02 -11.40 -19.89
N GLU A 77 -7.86 -12.13 -20.64
CA GLU A 77 -8.32 -13.52 -20.43
C GLU A 77 -7.22 -14.56 -20.15
N TYR A 78 -5.96 -14.28 -20.50
CA TYR A 78 -4.82 -15.17 -20.27
C TYR A 78 -4.39 -15.25 -18.78
N HIS A 79 -4.78 -14.28 -17.95
CA HIS A 79 -4.60 -14.34 -16.51
C HIS A 79 -5.96 -14.65 -15.86
N ARG A 80 -6.30 -15.94 -15.81
CA ARG A 80 -7.57 -16.52 -15.30
C ARG A 80 -7.88 -16.27 -13.81
N GLU A 81 -7.31 -15.25 -13.19
CA GLU A 81 -7.49 -15.02 -11.76
C GLU A 81 -8.19 -13.68 -11.52
N GLU A 82 -9.51 -13.78 -11.31
CA GLU A 82 -10.32 -13.11 -10.27
C GLU A 82 -10.16 -11.60 -10.03
N LYS A 83 -9.45 -10.84 -10.87
CA LYS A 83 -9.16 -9.41 -10.65
C LYS A 83 -9.85 -8.56 -11.71
N TYR A 84 -11.09 -8.16 -11.43
CA TYR A 84 -11.95 -7.44 -12.37
C TYR A 84 -11.70 -5.92 -12.36
N LEU A 85 -11.65 -5.30 -11.19
CA LEU A 85 -11.39 -3.87 -11.06
C LEU A 85 -10.32 -3.63 -10.00
N ARG A 86 -9.27 -2.88 -10.35
CA ARG A 86 -8.28 -2.41 -9.38
C ARG A 86 -8.44 -0.91 -9.16
N ILE A 87 -8.53 -0.52 -7.89
CA ILE A 87 -8.63 0.87 -7.44
C ILE A 87 -7.36 1.18 -6.67
N CYS A 88 -6.65 2.25 -7.02
CA CYS A 88 -5.44 2.63 -6.34
C CYS A 88 -5.53 4.06 -5.78
N LEU A 89 -5.06 4.26 -4.54
CA LEU A 89 -4.76 5.59 -3.98
C LEU A 89 -3.27 5.88 -4.15
N ALA A 90 -2.94 6.98 -4.82
CA ALA A 90 -1.57 7.43 -5.02
C ALA A 90 -1.33 8.78 -4.35
N ASN A 91 -0.19 8.91 -3.66
CA ASN A 91 0.35 10.19 -3.22
C ASN A 91 1.30 10.72 -4.32
N LYS A 92 1.08 11.94 -4.80
CA LYS A 92 1.87 12.61 -5.85
C LYS A 92 2.69 13.77 -5.31
N THR A 93 2.91 13.81 -4.00
CA THR A 93 3.66 14.91 -3.38
C THR A 93 5.14 14.64 -3.53
N ASN A 94 5.84 15.48 -4.29
CA ASN A 94 7.27 15.30 -4.55
C ASN A 94 8.17 15.86 -3.43
N ASP A 95 7.71 16.87 -2.68
CA ASP A 95 8.58 17.69 -1.81
C ASP A 95 8.11 17.82 -0.35
N ASN A 96 7.32 16.87 0.19
CA ASN A 96 6.86 17.05 1.58
C ASN A 96 7.98 16.81 2.61
N LYS A 97 8.07 17.70 3.59
CA LYS A 97 8.97 17.60 4.76
C LYS A 97 8.60 16.43 5.67
N GLU A 98 7.31 16.08 5.73
CA GLU A 98 6.84 14.88 6.41
C GLU A 98 7.04 13.67 5.49
N ARG A 99 8.11 12.91 5.74
CA ARG A 99 8.49 11.74 4.93
C ARG A 99 7.57 10.54 5.12
N HIS A 100 6.82 10.48 6.21
CA HIS A 100 5.98 9.33 6.58
C HIS A 100 4.65 9.80 7.14
N ILE A 101 3.54 9.33 6.58
CA ILE A 101 2.20 9.55 7.13
C ILE A 101 1.53 8.22 7.39
N LEU A 102 0.89 8.11 8.54
CA LEU A 102 0.00 7.01 8.85
C LEU A 102 -1.42 7.29 8.35
N VAL A 103 -1.93 6.45 7.45
CA VAL A 103 -3.26 6.60 6.87
C VAL A 103 -4.10 5.32 6.94
N LYS A 104 -5.43 5.50 6.89
CA LYS A 104 -6.40 4.50 6.43
C LYS A 104 -7.36 5.13 5.45
N PHE A 105 -7.91 4.32 4.57
CA PHE A 105 -8.95 4.75 3.67
C PHE A 105 -10.01 3.67 3.45
N LEU A 106 -11.14 4.09 2.92
CA LEU A 106 -12.26 3.24 2.55
C LEU A 106 -12.77 3.68 1.19
N PHE A 107 -12.86 2.76 0.24
CA PHE A 107 -13.54 2.99 -1.03
C PHE A 107 -14.99 2.53 -0.95
N SER A 108 -15.88 3.28 -1.60
CA SER A 108 -17.28 2.92 -1.76
C SER A 108 -17.78 3.34 -3.13
N PHE A 109 -18.73 2.58 -3.67
CA PHE A 109 -19.44 2.90 -4.90
C PHE A 109 -20.87 3.25 -4.54
N ARG A 110 -21.46 4.23 -5.22
CA ARG A 110 -22.88 4.57 -5.04
C ARG A 110 -23.57 4.87 -6.36
N ASP A 111 -24.89 4.76 -6.31
CA ASP A 111 -25.77 5.23 -7.35
C ASP A 111 -25.57 6.75 -7.56
N PRO A 112 -25.51 7.26 -8.81
CA PRO A 112 -25.33 8.69 -9.07
C PRO A 112 -26.44 9.60 -8.52
N HIS A 113 -27.65 9.06 -8.34
CA HIS A 113 -28.85 9.79 -7.97
C HIS A 113 -29.33 9.51 -6.53
N ASP A 114 -28.84 8.44 -5.89
CA ASP A 114 -29.28 8.02 -4.55
C ASP A 114 -28.09 7.67 -3.63
N TYR A 115 -27.89 8.47 -2.57
CA TYR A 115 -26.85 8.24 -1.57
C TYR A 115 -27.12 7.05 -0.64
N SER A 116 -28.37 6.58 -0.57
CA SER A 116 -28.73 5.40 0.23
C SER A 116 -28.35 4.08 -0.48
N LEU A 117 -28.20 4.11 -1.81
CA LEU A 117 -27.81 2.97 -2.61
C LEU A 117 -26.29 2.96 -2.83
N PHE A 118 -25.57 2.27 -1.94
CA PHE A 118 -24.12 2.17 -2.02
C PHE A 118 -23.59 0.82 -1.57
N LYS A 119 -22.36 0.53 -2.00
CA LYS A 119 -21.55 -0.58 -1.51
C LYS A 119 -20.18 -0.06 -1.10
N SER A 120 -19.73 -0.39 0.11
CA SER A 120 -18.34 -0.19 0.53
C SER A 120 -17.51 -1.45 0.32
N LEU A 121 -16.23 -1.25 0.02
CA LEU A 121 -15.19 -2.26 0.19
C LEU A 121 -14.78 -2.32 1.68
N PRO A 122 -14.06 -3.36 2.13
CA PRO A 122 -13.46 -3.35 3.46
C PRO A 122 -12.51 -2.15 3.63
N SER A 123 -12.35 -1.67 4.87
CA SER A 123 -11.39 -0.61 5.16
C SER A 123 -9.97 -1.10 4.94
N SER A 124 -9.11 -0.17 4.51
CA SER A 124 -7.70 -0.46 4.28
C SER A 124 -7.01 -0.86 5.59
N SER A 125 -5.91 -1.59 5.48
CA SER A 125 -4.93 -1.70 6.56
C SER A 125 -4.40 -0.32 6.95
N PHE A 126 -3.74 -0.21 8.10
CA PHE A 126 -2.88 0.97 8.31
C PHE A 126 -1.73 0.96 7.33
N PHE A 127 -1.48 2.10 6.69
CA PHE A 127 -0.38 2.27 5.75
C PHE A 127 0.51 3.44 6.15
N CYS A 128 1.81 3.21 6.07
CA CYS A 128 2.82 4.24 6.06
C CYS A 128 3.04 4.71 4.62
N ILE A 129 2.66 5.94 4.33
CA ILE A 129 2.89 6.58 3.04
C ILE A 129 4.18 7.37 3.09
N SER A 130 5.12 7.00 2.23
CA SER A 130 6.43 7.63 2.09
C SER A 130 6.74 8.08 0.67
N ASN A 131 7.75 8.95 0.56
CA ASN A 131 8.14 9.62 -0.69
C ASN A 131 8.66 8.63 -1.76
N VAL A 132 9.08 7.43 -1.35
CA VAL A 132 9.52 6.30 -2.20
C VAL A 132 8.49 5.81 -3.24
N THR A 133 7.22 6.22 -3.15
CA THR A 133 6.12 5.71 -3.98
C THR A 133 5.83 6.54 -5.25
N THR A 134 6.60 7.61 -5.52
CA THR A 134 6.08 8.77 -6.27
C THR A 134 6.55 8.95 -7.73
N GLU A 135 7.71 8.43 -8.16
CA GLU A 135 8.34 8.96 -9.39
C GLU A 135 7.80 8.40 -10.71
N GLU A 136 7.21 7.21 -10.75
CA GLU A 136 6.59 6.67 -11.96
C GLU A 136 5.24 6.08 -11.56
N ILE A 137 4.13 6.65 -12.05
CA ILE A 137 2.79 6.05 -11.91
C ILE A 137 2.69 4.82 -12.84
N SER A 138 3.74 4.00 -12.93
CA SER A 138 3.54 2.59 -13.20
C SER A 138 2.63 2.07 -12.07
N SER A 139 1.62 1.30 -12.45
CA SER A 139 0.48 0.88 -11.64
C SER A 139 0.78 0.10 -10.34
N GLU A 140 2.05 -0.01 -9.96
CA GLU A 140 2.50 -0.97 -8.95
C GLU A 140 2.72 -0.30 -7.58
N TYR A 141 3.02 1.00 -7.51
CA TYR A 141 3.42 1.65 -6.24
C TYR A 141 2.28 2.27 -5.43
N ALA A 142 1.04 2.13 -5.91
CA ALA A 142 -0.12 2.75 -5.29
C ALA A 142 -0.90 1.73 -4.47
N TYR A 143 -1.43 2.15 -3.31
CA TYR A 143 -2.22 1.28 -2.44
C TYR A 143 -3.47 0.84 -3.17
N SER A 144 -3.57 -0.45 -3.45
CA SER A 144 -4.63 -0.97 -4.28
C SER A 144 -5.63 -1.82 -3.52
N GLU A 145 -6.90 -1.63 -3.82
CA GLU A 145 -7.95 -2.58 -3.52
C GLU A 145 -8.39 -3.26 -4.82
N ILE A 146 -8.65 -4.56 -4.73
CA ILE A 146 -9.03 -5.39 -5.88
C ILE A 146 -10.47 -5.82 -5.66
N VAL A 147 -11.30 -5.62 -6.68
CA VAL A 147 -12.64 -6.16 -6.74
C VAL A 147 -12.64 -7.31 -7.73
N ASN A 148 -13.06 -8.49 -7.25
CA ASN A 148 -13.23 -9.64 -8.10
C ASN A 148 -14.52 -9.53 -8.95
N GLU A 149 -14.59 -10.36 -9.98
CA GLU A 149 -15.67 -10.32 -10.97
C GLU A 149 -17.05 -10.58 -10.32
N GLU A 150 -17.14 -11.55 -9.41
CA GLU A 150 -18.38 -11.85 -8.68
C GLU A 150 -18.85 -10.62 -7.89
N ASN A 151 -17.96 -10.02 -7.08
CA ASN A 151 -18.29 -8.85 -6.26
C ASN A 151 -18.64 -7.64 -7.13
N PHE A 152 -17.98 -7.48 -8.27
CA PHE A 152 -18.31 -6.42 -9.21
C PHE A 152 -19.75 -6.58 -9.73
N HIS A 153 -20.08 -7.74 -10.31
CA HIS A 153 -21.41 -7.99 -10.87
C HIS A 153 -22.51 -7.95 -9.81
N LYS A 154 -22.23 -8.49 -8.62
CA LYS A 154 -23.20 -8.58 -7.54
C LYS A 154 -23.47 -7.23 -6.86
N TYR A 155 -22.45 -6.40 -6.68
CA TYR A 155 -22.56 -5.23 -5.81
C TYR A 155 -22.28 -3.89 -6.47
N ILE A 156 -21.42 -3.82 -7.50
CA ILE A 156 -21.06 -2.55 -8.14
C ILE A 156 -21.91 -2.32 -9.38
N GLN A 157 -22.06 -3.33 -10.23
CA GLN A 157 -22.83 -3.21 -11.47
C GLN A 157 -24.26 -2.68 -11.28
N PRO A 158 -25.02 -3.08 -10.24
CA PRO A 158 -26.38 -2.55 -10.01
C PRO A 158 -26.43 -1.04 -9.71
N LEU A 159 -25.31 -0.45 -9.28
CA LEU A 159 -25.18 0.97 -8.92
C LEU A 159 -24.88 1.86 -10.13
N ILE A 160 -24.60 1.30 -11.30
CA ILE A 160 -24.32 2.06 -12.52
C ILE A 160 -25.67 2.53 -13.11
N LYS A 161 -25.80 3.84 -13.36
CA LYS A 161 -26.97 4.46 -14.01
C LYS A 161 -26.50 5.41 -15.10
N ASP A 162 -27.14 5.39 -16.26
CA ASP A 162 -26.81 6.27 -17.39
C ASP A 162 -25.31 6.29 -17.71
N ASP A 163 -24.72 5.10 -17.76
CA ASP A 163 -23.29 4.84 -17.93
C ASP A 163 -22.37 5.63 -16.99
N THR A 164 -22.89 5.95 -15.80
CA THR A 164 -22.25 6.74 -14.77
C THR A 164 -22.17 5.95 -13.47
N LEU A 165 -21.03 6.04 -12.80
CA LEU A 165 -20.80 5.49 -11.46
C LEU A 165 -20.14 6.56 -10.59
N ILE A 166 -20.47 6.61 -9.30
CA ILE A 166 -19.75 7.48 -8.35
C ILE A 166 -18.85 6.60 -7.49
N LEU A 167 -17.55 6.87 -7.55
CA LEU A 167 -16.56 6.34 -6.63
C LEU A 167 -16.36 7.33 -5.48
N CYS A 168 -16.63 6.88 -4.28
CA CYS A 168 -16.44 7.58 -3.03
C CYS A 168 -15.17 7.08 -2.33
N MET A 169 -14.49 7.98 -1.63
CA MET A 169 -13.38 7.63 -0.75
C MET A 169 -13.48 8.41 0.56
N ASN A 170 -13.37 7.71 1.68
CA ASN A 170 -13.05 8.35 2.96
C ASN A 170 -11.58 8.08 3.30
N LEU A 171 -10.81 9.13 3.59
CA LEU A 171 -9.38 9.07 3.88
C LEU A 171 -9.11 9.71 5.24
N ARG A 172 -8.50 8.93 6.15
CA ARG A 172 -8.12 9.35 7.50
C ARG A 172 -6.61 9.42 7.66
N ILE A 173 -6.16 10.50 8.27
CA ILE A 173 -4.78 10.71 8.70
C ILE A 173 -4.72 10.54 10.21
N TYR A 174 -3.76 9.77 10.70
CA TYR A 174 -3.58 9.49 12.11
C TYR A 174 -2.35 10.19 12.66
N ASN A 175 -2.30 10.32 13.98
CA ASN A 175 -1.11 10.81 14.64
C ASN A 175 0.06 9.82 14.46
N ASN A 176 1.18 10.32 13.95
CA ASN A 176 2.35 9.53 13.60
C ASN A 176 3.16 8.98 14.79
N THR A 177 2.77 9.22 16.05
CA THR A 177 3.57 8.80 17.23
C THR A 177 3.87 7.30 17.24
N ILE A 178 2.89 6.44 16.92
CA ILE A 178 3.10 4.98 16.94
C ILE A 178 4.01 4.52 15.79
N LEU A 179 3.82 5.11 14.61
CA LEU A 179 4.65 4.87 13.43
C LEU A 179 6.10 5.33 13.68
N GLY A 180 6.30 6.52 14.24
CA GLY A 180 7.63 7.04 14.60
C GLY A 180 8.36 6.11 15.57
N LYS A 181 7.68 5.67 16.64
CA LYS A 181 8.25 4.69 17.59
C LYS A 181 8.63 3.37 16.91
N TYR A 182 7.82 2.89 15.97
CA TYR A 182 8.10 1.69 15.20
C TYR A 182 9.33 1.86 14.30
N LEU A 183 9.40 2.94 13.53
CA LEU A 183 10.56 3.26 12.67
C LEU A 183 11.84 3.43 13.48
N ASP A 184 11.78 4.08 14.65
CA ASP A 184 12.93 4.21 15.56
C ASP A 184 13.45 2.86 16.04
N LYS A 185 12.56 1.89 16.30
CA LYS A 185 12.96 0.53 16.65
C LYS A 185 13.65 -0.17 15.48
N LEU A 186 13.15 -0.01 14.24
CA LEU A 186 13.82 -0.57 13.06
C LEU A 186 15.21 0.05 12.87
N LYS A 187 15.32 1.39 12.97
CA LYS A 187 16.60 2.11 12.86
C LYS A 187 17.65 1.59 13.84
N LYS A 188 17.26 1.29 15.07
CA LYS A 188 18.15 0.78 16.12
C LYS A 188 18.71 -0.62 15.86
N LEU A 189 18.12 -1.40 14.95
CA LEU A 189 18.66 -2.70 14.55
C LEU A 189 19.87 -2.58 13.63
N ILE A 190 20.08 -1.40 13.01
CA ILE A 190 21.21 -1.16 12.12
C ILE A 190 22.42 -0.69 12.92
N ASN A 191 23.56 -1.36 12.71
CA ASN A 191 24.87 -0.88 13.15
C ASN A 191 25.59 -0.17 11.99
N ASP A 192 25.76 1.15 12.13
CA ASP A 192 26.38 1.98 11.09
C ASP A 192 27.89 1.80 10.97
N ASN A 193 28.58 1.28 11.99
CA ASN A 193 30.04 1.18 12.04
C ASN A 193 30.73 2.49 11.60
N ASP A 194 30.26 3.62 12.13
CA ASP A 194 30.74 4.98 11.86
C ASP A 194 30.73 5.41 10.38
N LYS A 195 29.88 4.79 9.56
CA LYS A 195 29.69 5.21 8.16
C LYS A 195 28.72 6.37 8.06
N GLU A 196 29.04 7.29 7.17
CA GLU A 196 28.19 8.43 6.87
C GLU A 196 26.98 8.01 6.02
N ILE A 197 25.78 8.32 6.50
CA ILE A 197 24.53 8.02 5.82
C ILE A 197 24.36 8.99 4.64
N ALA A 198 24.17 8.45 3.44
CA ALA A 198 23.83 9.21 2.25
C ALA A 198 22.33 9.46 2.17
N ASP A 199 21.53 8.42 2.42
CA ASP A 199 20.08 8.50 2.42
C ASP A 199 19.47 7.34 3.22
N GLU A 200 18.23 7.50 3.68
CA GLU A 200 17.44 6.45 4.31
C GLU A 200 15.94 6.71 4.18
N ASP A 201 15.18 5.63 4.01
CA ASP A 201 13.72 5.69 3.99
C ASP A 201 13.11 4.32 4.35
N TYR A 202 11.78 4.29 4.44
CA TYR A 202 10.96 3.13 4.73
C TYR A 202 9.90 2.91 3.65
N TYR A 203 9.72 1.64 3.27
CA TYR A 203 8.71 1.20 2.32
C TYR A 203 7.85 0.10 2.91
N GLU A 204 6.55 0.09 2.59
CA GLU A 204 5.61 -0.98 2.94
C GLU A 204 5.02 -1.64 1.70
N TRP A 205 4.86 -2.95 1.79
CA TRP A 205 4.20 -3.79 0.82
C TRP A 205 3.11 -4.61 1.50
N LYS A 206 1.87 -4.39 1.07
CA LYS A 206 0.71 -5.22 1.41
C LYS A 206 0.75 -6.49 0.58
N VAL A 207 0.76 -7.65 1.23
CA VAL A 207 0.55 -8.93 0.57
C VAL A 207 -0.86 -9.38 0.91
N ASP A 208 -1.74 -9.36 -0.10
CA ASP A 208 -3.15 -9.76 0.03
C ASP A 208 -3.37 -11.19 -0.45
N ASP A 209 -4.37 -11.86 0.13
CA ASP A 209 -4.80 -13.21 -0.25
C ASP A 209 -3.64 -14.23 -0.28
N LEU A 210 -2.71 -14.08 0.65
CA LEU A 210 -1.47 -14.84 0.70
C LEU A 210 -1.73 -16.30 1.06
N ASP A 211 -1.42 -17.22 0.13
CA ASP A 211 -1.21 -18.64 0.45
C ASP A 211 0.21 -18.82 0.99
N VAL A 212 0.34 -18.86 2.32
CA VAL A 212 1.62 -19.01 3.03
C VAL A 212 2.36 -20.32 2.73
N HIS A 213 1.67 -21.33 2.19
CA HIS A 213 2.28 -22.61 1.85
C HIS A 213 2.73 -22.68 0.41
N ASP A 214 2.20 -21.87 -0.50
CA ASP A 214 2.61 -21.87 -1.90
C ASP A 214 2.96 -20.47 -2.41
N THR A 215 3.69 -19.74 -1.57
CA THR A 215 4.02 -18.36 -1.88
C THR A 215 5.23 -18.23 -2.82
N LEU A 216 5.04 -17.48 -3.90
CA LEU A 216 6.10 -16.77 -4.61
C LEU A 216 5.57 -15.41 -5.04
N GLU A 217 5.82 -14.40 -4.22
CA GLU A 217 5.29 -13.05 -4.39
C GLU A 217 6.41 -12.04 -4.60
N PHE A 218 6.11 -11.01 -5.39
CA PHE A 218 7.05 -9.94 -5.70
C PHE A 218 6.44 -8.60 -5.34
N SER A 219 7.15 -7.83 -4.53
CA SER A 219 6.76 -6.47 -4.27
C SER A 219 6.85 -5.65 -5.55
N PRO A 220 6.03 -4.60 -5.65
CA PRO A 220 6.39 -3.44 -6.47
C PRO A 220 7.82 -3.01 -6.17
N ASN A 221 8.53 -2.51 -7.18
CA ASN A 221 9.79 -1.82 -6.93
C ASN A 221 9.57 -0.55 -6.04
N PHE A 222 10.63 0.05 -5.52
CA PHE A 222 10.54 1.33 -4.80
C PHE A 222 11.88 2.05 -4.82
N LEU A 223 11.89 3.36 -4.57
CA LEU A 223 13.05 4.23 -4.81
C LEU A 223 13.63 4.83 -3.51
N ILE A 224 14.78 4.35 -3.05
CA ILE A 224 15.50 4.91 -1.90
C ILE A 224 16.92 5.28 -2.33
N GLY A 225 17.37 6.51 -2.03
CA GLY A 225 18.68 7.03 -2.44
C GLY A 225 18.94 7.03 -3.93
N GLY A 226 17.89 7.16 -4.75
CA GLY A 226 17.98 7.11 -6.21
C GLY A 226 18.21 5.71 -6.80
N TYR A 227 18.00 4.65 -6.01
CA TYR A 227 18.09 3.26 -6.46
C TYR A 227 16.74 2.57 -6.39
N LYS A 228 16.45 1.74 -7.41
CA LYS A 228 15.26 0.90 -7.46
C LYS A 228 15.52 -0.38 -6.66
N TRP A 229 14.65 -0.66 -5.70
CA TRP A 229 14.68 -1.82 -4.83
C TRP A 229 13.42 -2.66 -5.02
N GLY A 230 13.43 -3.90 -4.56
CA GLY A 230 12.25 -4.75 -4.49
C GLY A 230 12.44 -5.85 -3.45
N ILE A 231 11.35 -6.50 -3.07
CA ILE A 231 11.32 -7.60 -2.11
C ILE A 231 10.66 -8.81 -2.78
N ASN A 232 11.25 -9.98 -2.62
CA ASN A 232 10.59 -11.24 -2.95
C ASN A 232 10.20 -11.93 -1.66
N LEU A 233 9.01 -12.52 -1.63
CA LEU A 233 8.52 -13.37 -0.55
C LEU A 233 8.33 -14.78 -1.11
N SER A 234 8.91 -15.78 -0.44
CA SER A 234 8.73 -17.19 -0.81
C SER A 234 8.61 -18.06 0.44
N SER A 235 8.02 -19.24 0.29
CA SER A 235 8.08 -20.28 1.32
C SER A 235 9.24 -21.26 1.01
N VAL A 236 10.03 -21.62 2.02
CA VAL A 236 11.23 -22.47 1.87
C VAL A 236 11.28 -23.61 2.88
N LYS A 237 12.24 -24.53 2.69
CA LYS A 237 12.51 -25.68 3.58
C LYS A 237 11.26 -26.51 3.85
N LYS A 238 10.67 -27.08 2.79
CA LYS A 238 9.41 -27.83 2.86
C LYS A 238 8.26 -26.99 3.44
N LYS A 239 8.22 -25.68 3.12
CA LYS A 239 7.14 -24.76 3.49
C LYS A 239 7.05 -24.53 5.02
N GLU A 240 8.19 -24.53 5.71
CA GLU A 240 8.28 -24.28 7.17
C GLU A 240 8.60 -22.82 7.50
N TYR A 241 9.39 -22.15 6.65
CA TYR A 241 9.81 -20.76 6.86
C TYR A 241 9.41 -19.89 5.68
N LEU A 242 9.12 -18.62 6.00
CA LEU A 242 9.14 -17.54 5.04
C LEU A 242 10.60 -17.13 4.78
N GLU A 243 10.93 -16.93 3.52
CA GLU A 243 12.14 -16.30 3.04
C GLU A 243 11.80 -14.92 2.46
N LEU A 244 12.64 -13.94 2.78
CA LEU A 244 12.57 -12.62 2.16
C LEU A 244 13.89 -12.33 1.43
N ILE A 245 13.79 -11.86 0.18
CA ILE A 245 14.95 -11.45 -0.61
C ILE A 245 14.83 -9.96 -0.90
N PHE A 246 15.75 -9.16 -0.37
CA PHE A 246 15.88 -7.75 -0.70
C PHE A 246 16.80 -7.58 -1.90
N ARG A 247 16.33 -6.94 -2.98
CA ARG A 247 17.07 -6.85 -4.25
C ARG A 247 17.15 -5.43 -4.79
N ASN A 248 18.29 -5.09 -5.38
CA ASN A 248 18.41 -3.94 -6.26
C ASN A 248 17.86 -4.32 -7.65
N THR A 249 16.94 -3.53 -8.18
CA THR A 249 16.21 -3.78 -9.44
C THR A 249 16.54 -2.79 -10.55
N ASN A 250 17.54 -1.92 -10.37
CA ASN A 250 18.04 -1.05 -11.43
C ASN A 250 18.47 -1.86 -12.68
N PRO A 251 18.27 -1.37 -13.92
CA PRO A 251 18.78 -2.06 -15.11
C PRO A 251 20.28 -2.34 -14.98
N VAL A 252 20.72 -3.54 -15.36
CA VAL A 252 22.12 -4.00 -15.21
C VAL A 252 23.12 -3.00 -15.79
N ASP A 253 22.77 -2.35 -16.90
CA ASP A 253 23.65 -1.41 -17.60
C ASP A 253 23.61 0.02 -17.05
N SER A 254 22.62 0.33 -16.19
CA SER A 254 22.55 1.62 -15.49
C SER A 254 23.55 1.72 -14.32
N LEU A 255 24.01 0.59 -13.80
CA LEU A 255 25.08 0.55 -12.80
C LEU A 255 26.43 0.59 -13.52
N LYS A 256 27.19 1.67 -13.32
CA LYS A 256 28.58 1.73 -13.81
C LYS A 256 29.35 0.52 -13.26
N LYS A 257 30.21 -0.09 -14.08
CA LYS A 257 30.90 -1.37 -13.82
C LYS A 257 31.62 -1.45 -12.46
N ASN A 258 31.95 -0.31 -11.86
CA ASN A 258 32.66 -0.19 -10.57
C ASN A 258 31.88 0.63 -9.51
N LYS A 259 30.55 0.70 -9.61
CA LYS A 259 29.73 1.42 -8.63
C LYS A 259 29.22 0.44 -7.57
N ASP A 260 29.91 0.42 -6.44
CA ASP A 260 29.45 -0.26 -5.23
C ASP A 260 28.44 0.63 -4.48
N ILE A 261 27.35 0.01 -4.03
CA ILE A 261 26.30 0.64 -3.22
C ILE A 261 26.31 -0.05 -1.86
N TYR A 262 26.74 0.67 -0.85
CA TYR A 262 26.80 0.15 0.52
C TYR A 262 25.47 0.39 1.22
N VAL A 263 24.84 -0.68 1.68
CA VAL A 263 23.48 -0.67 2.22
C VAL A 263 23.37 -1.51 3.47
N ASN A 264 22.65 -1.00 4.46
CA ASN A 264 22.02 -1.80 5.50
C ASN A 264 20.51 -1.79 5.28
N CYS A 265 19.88 -2.94 5.47
CA CYS A 265 18.43 -3.05 5.38
C CYS A 265 17.88 -3.77 6.60
N VAL A 266 16.68 -3.37 7.03
CA VAL A 266 15.86 -4.11 7.99
C VAL A 266 14.60 -4.51 7.27
N LEU A 267 14.36 -5.81 7.16
CA LEU A 267 13.08 -6.32 6.71
C LEU A 267 12.22 -6.63 7.92
N SER A 268 10.92 -6.39 7.79
CA SER A 268 9.94 -6.61 8.85
C SER A 268 8.66 -7.22 8.32
N ILE A 269 7.99 -8.05 9.11
CA ILE A 269 6.59 -8.45 8.91
C ILE A 269 5.81 -7.94 10.11
N ARG A 270 4.70 -7.23 9.87
CA ARG A 270 3.81 -6.73 10.92
C ARG A 270 2.36 -7.09 10.68
N ASN A 271 1.57 -7.11 11.76
CA ASN A 271 0.12 -7.16 11.64
C ASN A 271 -0.38 -5.92 10.88
N ARG A 272 -1.39 -6.11 10.03
CA ARG A 272 -1.94 -5.08 9.15
C ARG A 272 -2.51 -3.86 9.88
N ASN A 273 -2.98 -4.05 11.11
CA ASN A 273 -3.65 -3.04 11.91
C ASN A 273 -2.93 -2.73 13.24
N ASP A 274 -1.71 -3.24 13.46
CA ASP A 274 -0.98 -3.09 14.72
C ASP A 274 0.54 -2.95 14.51
N PHE A 275 1.07 -1.73 14.65
CA PHE A 275 2.52 -1.46 14.57
C PHE A 275 3.31 -1.91 15.80
N SER A 276 2.63 -2.27 16.90
CA SER A 276 3.29 -2.78 18.09
C SER A 276 3.66 -4.26 17.96
N PHE A 277 2.99 -4.99 17.05
CA PHE A 277 3.23 -6.40 16.82
C PHE A 277 3.85 -6.68 15.45
N TYR A 278 5.16 -6.97 15.48
CA TYR A 278 5.95 -7.23 14.29
C TYR A 278 7.17 -8.10 14.61
N HIS A 279 7.70 -8.74 13.58
CA HIS A 279 9.04 -9.34 13.55
C HIS A 279 9.93 -8.51 12.63
N ALA A 280 11.22 -8.37 12.94
CA ALA A 280 12.17 -7.67 12.10
C ALA A 280 13.58 -8.23 12.22
N GLU A 281 14.30 -8.26 11.09
CA GLU A 281 15.71 -8.66 11.03
C GLU A 281 16.51 -7.68 10.20
N SER A 282 17.72 -7.35 10.67
CA SER A 282 18.68 -6.50 9.98
C SER A 282 19.69 -7.32 9.18
N SER A 283 20.08 -6.83 8.00
CA SER A 283 21.30 -7.28 7.35
C SER A 283 22.53 -6.75 8.06
N SER A 284 23.68 -7.41 7.89
CA SER A 284 24.98 -6.73 8.02
C SER A 284 25.20 -5.78 6.84
N LEU A 285 26.27 -5.00 6.86
CA LEU A 285 26.59 -4.10 5.75
C LEU A 285 26.78 -4.88 4.46
N GLN A 286 25.91 -4.62 3.50
CA GLN A 286 25.96 -5.24 2.17
C GLN A 286 26.58 -4.29 1.16
N CYS A 287 27.31 -4.88 0.21
CA CYS A 287 27.79 -4.20 -0.98
C CYS A 287 27.00 -4.70 -2.20
N PHE A 288 26.09 -3.87 -2.71
CA PHE A 288 25.33 -4.14 -3.92
C PHE A 288 26.07 -3.60 -5.14
N ASN A 289 26.22 -4.45 -6.16
CA ASN A 289 26.85 -4.11 -7.43
C ASN A 289 26.28 -4.96 -8.57
N LYS A 290 26.90 -4.92 -9.75
CA LYS A 290 26.39 -5.64 -10.94
C LYS A 290 26.30 -7.16 -10.74
N THR A 291 27.17 -7.74 -9.90
CA THR A 291 27.22 -9.18 -9.63
C THR A 291 26.51 -9.58 -8.34
N ASN A 292 26.47 -8.71 -7.33
CA ASN A 292 25.79 -8.93 -6.06
C ASN A 292 24.59 -8.00 -5.93
N ARG A 293 23.41 -8.47 -6.33
CA ARG A 293 22.20 -7.64 -6.46
C ARG A 293 21.12 -7.90 -5.43
N SER A 294 21.34 -8.87 -4.54
CA SER A 294 20.33 -9.31 -3.60
C SER A 294 20.95 -9.75 -2.28
N TYR A 295 20.19 -9.63 -1.22
CA TYR A 295 20.48 -10.18 0.09
C TYR A 295 19.28 -11.00 0.58
N THR A 296 19.56 -12.20 1.10
CA THR A 296 18.52 -13.19 1.41
C THR A 296 18.44 -13.46 2.91
N PHE A 297 17.23 -13.33 3.45
CA PHE A 297 16.86 -13.76 4.80
C PHE A 297 16.19 -15.14 4.71
N SER A 298 17.01 -16.19 4.60
CA SER A 298 16.56 -17.56 4.25
C SER A 298 15.67 -18.29 5.27
N LYS A 299 15.55 -17.75 6.50
CA LYS A 299 14.67 -18.26 7.56
C LYS A 299 14.05 -17.09 8.32
N PHE A 300 13.54 -16.12 7.58
CA PHE A 300 13.09 -14.86 8.14
C PHE A 300 12.01 -15.04 9.21
N TYR A 301 11.03 -15.93 8.99
CA TYR A 301 10.01 -16.19 10.00
C TYR A 301 9.41 -17.60 9.85
N LYS A 302 9.05 -18.24 10.95
CA LYS A 302 8.43 -19.56 10.92
C LYS A 302 6.94 -19.45 10.58
N ILE A 303 6.46 -20.20 9.60
CA ILE A 303 5.08 -20.08 9.10
C ILE A 303 4.06 -20.43 10.19
N SER A 304 4.34 -21.43 11.03
CA SER A 304 3.45 -21.77 12.17
C SER A 304 3.25 -20.60 13.13
N ASP A 305 4.24 -19.73 13.24
CA ASP A 305 4.26 -18.67 14.24
C ASP A 305 3.52 -17.41 13.76
N LEU A 306 3.13 -17.38 12.47
CA LEU A 306 2.31 -16.30 11.90
C LEU A 306 0.92 -16.23 12.54
N PHE A 307 0.42 -17.38 12.99
CA PHE A 307 -0.90 -17.56 13.58
C PHE A 307 -0.92 -17.42 15.10
N LEU A 308 0.26 -17.30 15.73
CA LEU A 308 0.36 -17.11 17.17
C LEU A 308 -0.09 -15.70 17.55
N LYS A 309 -0.97 -15.61 18.54
CA LYS A 309 -1.48 -14.35 19.04
C LYS A 309 -0.44 -13.68 19.94
N ASN A 310 -0.24 -12.38 19.73
CA ASN A 310 0.55 -11.56 20.63
C ASN A 310 -0.10 -11.49 22.03
N GLU A 311 0.71 -11.39 23.08
CA GLU A 311 0.20 -11.31 24.45
C GLU A 311 -0.58 -10.02 24.74
N ILE A 312 -0.22 -8.91 24.11
CA ILE A 312 -0.78 -7.57 24.35
C ILE A 312 -2.03 -7.38 23.49
N SER A 313 -1.90 -7.44 22.16
CA SER A 313 -3.04 -7.15 21.26
C SER A 313 -3.96 -8.34 21.04
N LYS A 314 -3.54 -9.55 21.42
CA LYS A 314 -4.26 -10.82 21.17
C LYS A 314 -4.53 -11.07 19.68
N LYS A 315 -3.81 -10.37 18.79
CA LYS A 315 -3.88 -10.52 17.33
C LYS A 315 -2.69 -11.34 16.81
N PRO A 316 -2.87 -12.15 15.75
CA PRO A 316 -1.78 -12.81 15.04
C PRO A 316 -1.07 -11.85 14.06
N LEU A 317 0.10 -12.22 13.53
CA LEU A 317 0.76 -11.42 12.49
C LEU A 317 0.00 -11.53 11.16
N PHE A 318 -0.50 -12.74 10.88
CA PHE A 318 -1.27 -13.07 9.70
C PHE A 318 -2.77 -13.10 10.03
N GLU A 319 -3.50 -12.13 9.50
CA GLU A 319 -4.93 -11.93 9.75
C GLU A 319 -5.62 -11.59 8.42
N ASP A 320 -6.81 -12.13 8.19
CA ASP A 320 -7.56 -11.97 6.93
C ASP A 320 -6.79 -12.35 5.66
N ARG A 321 -5.88 -13.34 5.76
CA ARG A 321 -4.95 -13.72 4.68
C ARG A 321 -3.98 -12.62 4.24
N ASN A 322 -3.78 -11.61 5.08
CA ASN A 322 -2.97 -10.45 4.74
C ASN A 322 -1.82 -10.27 5.74
N ILE A 323 -0.68 -9.80 5.21
CA ILE A 323 0.46 -9.32 6.00
C ILE A 323 1.01 -8.04 5.40
N ILE A 324 1.70 -7.24 6.22
CA ILE A 324 2.48 -6.11 5.73
C ILE A 324 3.96 -6.44 5.86
N ILE A 325 4.66 -6.40 4.74
CA ILE A 325 6.12 -6.48 4.68
C ILE A 325 6.68 -5.07 4.60
N GLY A 326 7.59 -4.74 5.50
CA GLY A 326 8.30 -3.47 5.52
C GLY A 326 9.78 -3.62 5.18
N ALA A 327 10.35 -2.60 4.54
CA ALA A 327 11.79 -2.47 4.33
C ALA A 327 12.26 -1.10 4.77
N TYR A 328 13.08 -1.05 5.82
CA TYR A 328 13.84 0.14 6.19
C TYR A 328 15.23 0.04 5.54
N VAL A 329 15.57 0.98 4.67
CA VAL A 329 16.81 0.92 3.89
C VAL A 329 17.66 2.13 4.21
N ARG A 330 18.94 1.89 4.52
CA ARG A 330 19.95 2.92 4.78
C ARG A 330 21.11 2.76 3.81
N ILE A 331 21.40 3.82 3.07
CA ILE A 331 22.45 3.86 2.05
C ILE A 331 23.58 4.73 2.58
N TYR A 332 24.81 4.27 2.43
CA TYR A 332 26.00 4.97 2.92
C TYR A 332 26.74 5.69 1.80
N LYS A 333 27.42 6.79 2.15
CA LYS A 333 28.34 7.47 1.23
C LYS A 333 29.54 6.57 0.97
N ASN A 334 29.92 6.46 -0.30
CA ASN A 334 31.16 5.78 -0.66
C ASN A 334 32.34 6.69 -0.26
N LYS A 335 33.21 6.22 0.64
CA LYS A 335 34.45 6.95 0.94
C LYS A 335 35.37 6.78 -0.27
N LYS A 336 35.62 7.88 -0.98
CA LYS A 336 36.62 7.91 -2.05
C LYS A 336 38.01 7.66 -1.51
#